data_AF-A0A496Z0M3-F1
#
_entry.id   AF-A0A496Z0M3-F1
#
_cell.length_a   1.000
_cell.length_b   1.000
_cell.length_c   1.000
_cell.angle_alpha   90.00
_cell.angle_beta   90.00
_cell.angle_gamma   90.00
#
_symmetry.space_group_name_H-M   'P 1'
#
loop_
_entity.id
_entity.type
_entity.pdbx_description
1 polymer ?
#
loop_
_entity_poly.entity_id
_entity_poly.type
_entity_poly.pdbx_seq_one_letter_code
_entity_poly.pdbx_strand_id
1 'polypeptide(L)'
;MYNLGWGLLAKKNRGPIEYGFYKYRPELIAAVEYLMKRGITRSGEIAKRLGVSPFTVRNIKIILKRRQHEKEEKEKAKSKKSKDVIEEILSGGR
;
A
#
# COMPACT_ATOMS: atom_id res chain seq x y z
N MET A 1 16.35 -30.08 -5.87
CA MET A 1 16.33 -29.55 -7.24
C MET A 1 15.34 -28.39 -7.29
N TYR A 2 15.81 -27.14 -7.35
CA TYR A 2 14.92 -25.96 -7.41
C TYR A 2 14.61 -25.64 -8.87
N ASN A 3 13.33 -25.80 -9.24
CA ASN A 3 12.84 -25.66 -10.60
C ASN A 3 12.99 -24.21 -11.12
N LEU A 4 13.78 -24.07 -12.18
CA LEU A 4 13.96 -22.90 -13.02
C LEU A 4 12.65 -22.54 -13.74
N GLY A 5 11.87 -21.61 -13.22
CA GLY A 5 10.64 -21.16 -13.92
C GLY A 5 10.09 -19.79 -13.53
N TRP A 6 10.68 -19.11 -12.55
CA TRP A 6 10.09 -17.89 -11.98
C TRP A 6 10.58 -16.58 -12.64
N GLY A 7 11.54 -16.65 -13.56
CA GLY A 7 12.13 -15.48 -14.21
C GLY A 7 11.21 -14.77 -15.21
N LEU A 8 10.33 -15.51 -15.91
CA LEU A 8 9.53 -14.93 -16.99
C LEU A 8 8.31 -14.12 -16.51
N LEU A 9 7.62 -14.55 -15.44
CA LEU A 9 6.45 -13.81 -14.92
C LEU A 9 6.84 -12.51 -14.20
N ALA A 10 8.06 -12.42 -13.67
CA ALA A 10 8.52 -11.26 -12.91
C ALA A 10 8.72 -10.00 -13.78
N LYS A 11 8.90 -10.14 -15.09
CA LYS A 11 9.07 -9.01 -16.03
C LYS A 11 7.74 -8.35 -16.43
N LYS A 12 6.64 -9.10 -16.48
CA LYS A 12 5.35 -8.63 -17.03
C LYS A 12 4.60 -7.63 -16.12
N ASN A 13 5.03 -7.46 -14.86
CA ASN A 13 4.35 -6.64 -13.85
C ASN A 13 5.11 -5.38 -13.41
N ARG A 14 6.17 -4.96 -14.11
CA ARG A 14 7.03 -3.83 -13.70
C ARG A 14 6.74 -2.59 -14.54
N GLY A 15 5.99 -1.63 -13.98
CA GLY A 15 5.88 -0.27 -14.53
C GLY A 15 7.04 0.65 -14.12
N PRO A 16 7.02 1.94 -14.54
CA PRO A 16 8.04 2.93 -14.18
C PRO A 16 8.19 3.08 -12.65
N ILE A 17 9.41 3.42 -12.19
CA ILE A 17 9.72 3.52 -10.77
C ILE A 17 9.13 4.82 -10.21
N GLU A 18 8.26 4.72 -9.22
CA GLU A 18 7.70 5.85 -8.49
C GLU A 18 8.08 5.67 -7.00
N TYR A 19 8.70 6.68 -6.38
CA TYR A 19 9.14 6.64 -4.98
C TYR A 19 10.11 5.50 -4.61
N GLY A 20 10.93 5.05 -5.55
CA GLY A 20 11.94 3.99 -5.32
C GLY A 20 11.40 2.56 -5.27
N PHE A 21 10.12 2.34 -5.63
CA PHE A 21 9.52 1.02 -5.78
C PHE A 21 8.99 0.81 -7.20
N TYR A 22 8.98 -0.43 -7.68
CA TYR A 22 8.32 -0.78 -8.94
C TYR A 22 6.83 -0.41 -8.88
N LYS A 23 6.31 0.27 -9.92
CA LYS A 23 4.88 0.47 -10.09
C LYS A 23 4.21 -0.87 -10.39
N TYR A 24 3.65 -1.46 -9.35
CA TYR A 24 2.77 -2.62 -9.47
C TYR A 24 1.41 -2.17 -10.00
N ARG A 25 0.80 -3.06 -10.77
CA ARG A 25 -0.58 -2.91 -11.25
C ARG A 25 -1.54 -2.62 -10.07
N PRO A 26 -2.46 -1.65 -10.19
CA PRO A 26 -3.40 -1.31 -9.11
C PRO A 26 -4.24 -2.52 -8.70
N GLU A 27 -4.58 -3.40 -9.64
CA GLU A 27 -5.35 -4.63 -9.39
C GLU A 27 -4.57 -5.61 -8.51
N LEU A 28 -3.25 -5.72 -8.69
CA LEU A 28 -2.41 -6.56 -7.86
C LEU A 28 -2.29 -6.01 -6.43
N ILE A 29 -2.19 -4.70 -6.28
CA ILE A 29 -2.19 -4.03 -4.97
C ILE A 29 -3.52 -4.29 -4.25
N ALA A 30 -4.64 -4.09 -4.94
CA ALA A 30 -5.97 -4.32 -4.40
C ALA A 30 -6.21 -5.78 -4.02
N ALA A 31 -5.74 -6.73 -4.84
CA ALA A 31 -5.85 -8.16 -4.54
C ALA A 31 -5.06 -8.56 -3.29
N VAL A 32 -3.84 -8.04 -3.11
CA VAL A 32 -3.04 -8.25 -1.90
C VAL A 32 -3.74 -7.65 -0.68
N GLU A 33 -4.25 -6.42 -0.80
CA GLU A 33 -4.98 -5.75 0.29
C GLU A 33 -6.26 -6.52 0.68
N TYR A 34 -7.01 -7.02 -0.31
CA TYR A 34 -8.22 -7.82 -0.09
C TYR A 34 -7.92 -9.10 0.69
N LEU A 35 -6.87 -9.85 0.30
CA LEU A 35 -6.48 -11.07 1.01
C LEU A 35 -6.04 -10.78 2.44
N MET A 36 -5.33 -9.67 2.68
CA MET A 36 -4.98 -9.24 4.04
C MET A 36 -6.21 -8.92 4.88
N LYS A 37 -7.21 -8.22 4.33
CA LYS A 37 -8.49 -7.94 5.01
C LYS A 37 -9.28 -9.20 5.33
N ARG A 38 -9.12 -10.27 4.54
CA ARG A 38 -9.70 -11.60 4.79
C ARG A 38 -8.92 -12.43 5.83
N GLY A 39 -7.88 -11.87 6.45
CA GLY A 39 -7.07 -12.54 7.47
C GLY A 39 -5.89 -13.35 6.92
N ILE A 40 -5.67 -13.37 5.60
CA ILE A 40 -4.54 -14.07 5.00
C ILE A 40 -3.32 -13.14 5.05
N THR A 41 -2.46 -13.36 6.02
CA THR A 41 -1.31 -12.47 6.30
C THR A 41 0.02 -13.03 5.80
N ARG A 42 0.15 -14.34 5.56
CA ARG A 42 1.42 -14.95 5.13
C ARG A 42 1.75 -14.60 3.68
N SER A 43 2.89 -13.92 3.47
CA SER A 43 3.31 -13.48 2.12
C SER A 43 3.46 -14.64 1.14
N GLY A 44 3.96 -15.79 1.59
CA GLY A 44 4.07 -16.99 0.74
C GLY A 44 2.72 -17.56 0.32
N GLU A 45 1.69 -17.45 1.16
CA GLU A 45 0.35 -17.92 0.84
C GLU A 45 -0.35 -16.99 -0.16
N ILE A 46 -0.27 -15.68 0.08
CA ILE A 46 -0.77 -14.66 -0.86
C ILE A 46 -0.09 -14.81 -2.22
N ALA A 47 1.23 -15.02 -2.23
CA ALA A 47 2.02 -15.22 -3.44
C ALA A 47 1.55 -16.44 -4.25
N LYS A 48 1.29 -17.57 -3.58
CA LYS A 48 0.74 -18.78 -4.21
C LYS A 48 -0.64 -18.53 -4.82
N ARG A 49 -1.54 -17.84 -4.10
CA ARG A 49 -2.91 -17.55 -4.57
C ARG A 49 -2.93 -16.61 -5.77
N LEU A 50 -2.00 -15.65 -5.83
CA LEU A 50 -1.94 -14.63 -6.88
C LEU A 50 -0.96 -14.95 -8.02
N GLY A 51 -0.22 -16.06 -7.95
CA GLY A 51 0.76 -16.43 -8.97
C GLY A 51 1.93 -15.44 -9.08
N VAL A 52 2.38 -14.88 -7.95
CA VAL A 52 3.48 -13.88 -7.91
C VAL A 52 4.59 -14.31 -6.96
N SER A 53 5.72 -13.59 -6.98
CA SER A 53 6.81 -13.84 -6.03
C SER A 53 6.43 -13.37 -4.61
N PRO A 54 6.82 -14.10 -3.55
CA PRO A 54 6.72 -13.63 -2.16
C PRO A 54 7.40 -12.27 -1.93
N PHE A 55 8.47 -11.97 -2.68
CA PHE A 55 9.13 -10.66 -2.64
C PHE A 55 8.24 -9.55 -3.19
N THR A 56 7.47 -9.81 -4.24
CA THR A 56 6.48 -8.88 -4.78
C THR A 56 5.42 -8.55 -3.73
N VAL A 57 4.89 -9.56 -3.05
CA VAL A 57 3.92 -9.37 -1.96
C VAL A 57 4.53 -8.56 -0.81
N ARG A 58 5.78 -8.85 -0.42
CA ARG A 58 6.50 -8.08 0.61
C ARG A 58 6.61 -6.61 0.24
N ASN A 59 6.99 -6.30 -0.99
CA ASN A 59 7.10 -4.92 -1.47
C ASN A 59 5.75 -4.20 -1.49
N ILE A 60 4.69 -4.88 -1.94
CA ILE A 60 3.32 -4.32 -1.96
C ILE A 60 2.84 -4.02 -0.54
N LYS A 61 3.12 -4.89 0.43
CA LYS A 61 2.79 -4.63 1.83
C LYS A 61 3.46 -3.38 2.39
N ILE A 62 4.71 -3.14 2.02
CA ILE A 62 5.43 -1.91 2.40
C ILE A 62 4.73 -0.68 1.82
N ILE A 63 4.33 -0.73 0.55
CA ILE A 63 3.59 0.35 -0.12
C ILE A 63 2.25 0.60 0.59
N LEU A 64 1.49 -0.45 0.90
CA LEU A 64 0.20 -0.33 1.60
C LEU A 64 0.37 0.31 2.99
N LYS A 65 1.37 -0.12 3.77
CA LYS A 65 1.66 0.44 5.09
C LYS A 65 2.01 1.93 5.01
N ARG A 66 2.82 2.33 4.02
CA ARG A 66 3.15 3.75 3.79
C ARG A 66 1.92 4.58 3.44
N ARG A 67 1.06 4.08 2.55
CA ARG A 67 -0.20 4.74 2.18
C ARG A 67 -1.15 4.92 3.36
N GLN A 68 -1.19 3.96 4.29
CA GLN A 68 -1.98 4.09 5.53
C GLN A 68 -1.42 5.21 6.41
N HIS A 69 -0.11 5.24 6.62
CA HIS A 69 0.54 6.31 7.40
C HIS A 69 0.30 7.70 6.80
N GLU A 70 0.46 7.85 5.49
CA GLU A 70 0.19 9.12 4.78
C GLU A 70 -1.28 9.55 4.90
N LYS A 71 -2.23 8.61 4.91
CA LYS A 71 -3.65 8.91 5.14
C LYS A 71 -3.89 9.39 6.57
N GLU A 72 -3.33 8.68 7.55
CA GLU A 72 -3.44 9.05 8.97
C GLU A 72 -2.82 10.42 9.26
N GLU A 73 -1.67 10.74 8.66
CA GLU A 73 -1.04 12.05 8.80
C GLU A 73 -1.88 13.16 8.16
N LYS A 74 -2.46 12.92 6.99
CA LYS A 74 -3.39 13.87 6.35
C LYS A 74 -4.66 14.08 7.16
N GLU A 75 -5.21 13.03 7.76
CA GLU A 75 -6.38 13.12 8.64
C GLU A 75 -6.06 13.91 9.92
N LYS A 76 -4.90 13.66 10.56
CA LYS A 76 -4.42 14.45 11.70
C LYS A 76 -4.21 15.91 11.34
N ALA A 77 -3.64 16.21 10.17
CA ALA A 77 -3.46 17.58 9.69
C ALA A 77 -4.79 18.29 9.43
N LYS A 78 -5.77 17.62 8.83
CA LYS A 78 -7.13 18.15 8.64
C LYS A 78 -7.83 18.41 9.97
N SER A 79 -7.73 17.47 10.91
CA SER A 79 -8.28 17.61 12.26
C SER A 79 -7.72 18.84 12.99
N LYS A 80 -6.41 19.09 12.91
CA LYS A 80 -5.80 20.30 13.50
C LYS A 80 -6.35 21.56 12.87
N LYS A 81 -6.34 21.64 11.53
CA LYS A 81 -6.85 22.80 10.80
C LYS A 81 -8.32 23.10 11.12
N SER A 82 -9.16 22.07 11.27
CA SER A 82 -10.57 22.25 11.67
C SER A 82 -10.71 22.76 13.10
N LYS A 83 -9.85 22.34 14.04
CA LYS A 83 -9.85 22.87 15.42
C LYS A 83 -9.41 24.33 15.45
N ASP A 84 -8.36 24.68 14.71
CA ASP A 84 -7.84 26.05 14.63
C ASP A 84 -8.93 27.01 14.09
N VAL A 85 -9.65 26.60 13.04
CA VAL A 85 -10.76 27.39 12.46
C VAL A 85 -11.92 27.56 13.45
N ILE A 86 -12.25 26.52 14.23
CA ILE A 86 -13.32 26.60 15.23
C ILE A 86 -12.91 27.52 16.39
N GLU A 87 -11.66 27.45 16.85
CA GLU A 87 -11.13 28.37 17.86
C GLU A 87 -11.14 29.82 17.36
N GLU A 88 -10.76 30.07 16.11
CA GLU A 88 -10.80 31.41 15.51
C GLU A 88 -12.22 31.98 15.49
N ILE A 89 -13.22 31.19 15.07
CA ILE A 89 -14.64 31.59 15.05
C ILE A 89 -15.16 31.85 16.48
N LEU A 90 -14.84 30.99 17.45
CA LEU A 90 -15.30 31.12 18.84
C LEU A 90 -14.59 32.25 19.60
N SER A 91 -13.35 32.58 19.24
CA SER A 91 -12.59 33.67 19.85
C SER A 91 -13.11 35.07 19.49
N GLY A 92 -14.10 35.15 18.57
CA GLY A 92 -14.72 36.39 18.15
C GLY A 92 -13.74 37.19 17.29
N GLY A 93 -13.85 37.02 15.96
CA GLY A 93 -13.12 37.85 15.01
C GLY A 93 -13.25 39.33 15.38
N ARG A 94 -12.11 39.98 15.62
CA ARG A 94 -12.02 41.44 15.69
C ARG A 94 -12.10 42.02 14.28
#